data_AF-A0A239NWH2-F1
#
_entry.id   AF-A0A239NWH2-F1
#
_cell.length_a   1.000
_cell.length_b   1.000
_cell.length_c   1.000
_cell.angle_alpha   90.00
_cell.angle_beta   90.00
_cell.angle_gamma   90.00
#
_symmetry.space_group_name_H-M   'P 1'
#
loop_
_entity.id
_entity.type
_entity.pdbx_description
1 polymer ?
#
loop_
_entity_poly.entity_id
_entity_poly.type
_entity_poly.pdbx_seq_one_letter_code
_entity_poly.pdbx_strand_id
1 'polypeptide(L)'
;MAKIRAWTVADIPCGTIEKPYLDMDQGWDILVWQMDGHIFVAEGDGEGDVEPDQTYTRWFKVSRELYEAGWTSALDRLRAMPQVT
;
A
#
# COMPACT_ATOMS: atom_id res chain seq x y z
N MET A 1 -10.67 12.15 6.18
CA MET A 1 -10.25 10.74 6.07
C MET A 1 -10.96 9.91 7.12
N ALA A 2 -11.52 8.75 6.75
CA ALA A 2 -12.03 7.80 7.73
C ALA A 2 -10.86 7.31 8.61
N LYS A 3 -11.07 7.15 9.92
CA LYS A 3 -10.05 6.60 10.82
C LYS A 3 -9.71 5.19 10.32
N ILE A 4 -8.43 4.88 10.11
CA ILE A 4 -7.93 3.57 9.64
C ILE A 4 -8.48 2.37 10.44
N ARG A 5 -8.90 2.57 11.70
CA ARG A 5 -9.58 1.55 12.52
C ARG A 5 -10.90 1.03 11.92
N ALA A 6 -11.59 1.85 11.11
CA ALA A 6 -12.83 1.50 10.43
C ALA A 6 -12.61 0.89 9.05
N TRP A 7 -11.37 0.81 8.56
CA TRP A 7 -11.07 0.20 7.27
C TRP A 7 -11.41 -1.28 7.26
N THR A 8 -11.82 -1.73 6.08
CA THR A 8 -12.06 -3.11 5.69
C THR A 8 -11.07 -3.50 4.59
N VAL A 9 -11.13 -4.76 4.13
CA VAL A 9 -10.35 -5.20 2.97
C VAL A 9 -10.66 -4.38 1.71
N ALA A 10 -11.85 -3.79 1.60
CA ALA A 10 -12.20 -2.93 0.45
C ALA A 10 -11.52 -1.55 0.48
N ASP A 11 -10.99 -1.14 1.63
CA ASP A 11 -10.33 0.15 1.82
C ASP A 11 -8.80 0.07 1.65
N ILE A 12 -8.23 -1.14 1.54
CA ILE A 12 -6.78 -1.31 1.46
C ILE A 12 -6.25 -0.81 0.11
N PRO A 13 -5.03 -0.21 0.07
CA PRO A 13 -4.42 0.27 -1.16
C PRO A 13 -4.31 -0.80 -2.24
N CYS A 14 -5.04 -0.67 -3.34
CA CYS A 14 -4.89 -1.54 -4.49
C CYS A 14 -5.52 -0.92 -5.73
N GLY A 15 -4.70 -0.59 -6.73
CA GLY A 15 -5.18 -0.17 -8.05
C GLY A 15 -5.19 -1.30 -9.07
N THR A 16 -5.46 -0.96 -10.33
CA THR A 16 -5.22 -1.84 -11.49
C THR A 16 -3.92 -1.43 -12.18
N ILE A 17 -3.45 -2.21 -13.14
CA ILE A 17 -2.24 -1.83 -13.92
C ILE A 17 -2.44 -0.52 -14.69
N GLU A 18 -3.66 -0.21 -15.14
CA GLU A 18 -3.98 1.04 -15.85
C GLU A 18 -4.18 2.22 -14.90
N LYS A 19 -4.59 1.94 -13.66
CA LYS A 19 -4.82 2.95 -12.62
C LYS A 19 -4.33 2.42 -11.28
N PRO A 20 -3.00 2.44 -11.03
CA PRO A 20 -2.44 1.99 -9.78
C PRO A 20 -2.87 2.90 -8.63
N TYR A 21 -2.86 2.36 -7.41
CA TYR A 21 -2.87 3.20 -6.22
C TYR A 21 -1.52 3.88 -6.12
N LEU A 22 -1.51 5.19 -5.95
CA LEU A 22 -0.31 6.02 -5.78
C LEU A 22 -0.51 6.88 -4.54
N ASP A 23 0.46 6.83 -3.64
CA ASP A 23 0.56 7.76 -2.51
C ASP A 23 2.00 8.29 -2.46
N MET A 24 2.11 9.62 -2.37
CA MET A 24 3.37 10.35 -2.38
C MET A 24 3.32 11.29 -1.19
N ASP A 25 4.08 10.99 -0.14
CA ASP A 25 4.11 11.78 1.08
C ASP A 25 5.56 11.96 1.56
N GLN A 26 5.97 13.21 1.74
CA GLN A 26 7.19 13.62 2.45
C GLN A 26 8.47 12.80 2.13
N GLY A 27 8.77 12.59 0.84
CA GLY A 27 9.99 11.85 0.45
C GLY A 27 9.83 10.33 0.53
N TRP A 28 8.61 9.84 0.42
CA TRP A 28 8.31 8.43 0.25
C TRP A 28 7.16 8.27 -0.74
N ASP A 29 7.36 7.38 -1.71
CA ASP A 29 6.38 7.07 -2.74
C ASP A 29 6.03 5.60 -2.67
N ILE A 30 4.75 5.28 -2.78
CA ILE A 30 4.27 3.91 -2.90
C ILE A 30 3.32 3.76 -4.08
N LEU A 31 3.57 2.73 -4.87
CA LEU A 31 2.73 2.31 -5.99
C LEU A 31 2.20 0.90 -5.72
N VAL A 32 0.88 0.70 -5.81
CA VAL A 32 0.26 -0.61 -5.58
C VAL A 32 -0.75 -0.94 -6.68
N TRP A 33 -0.58 -2.08 -7.34
CA TRP A 33 -1.53 -2.55 -8.36
C TRP A 33 -1.69 -4.07 -8.36
N GLN A 34 -2.83 -4.52 -8.88
CA GLN A 34 -3.10 -5.93 -9.11
C GLN A 34 -2.95 -6.31 -10.58
N MET A 35 -2.41 -7.50 -10.83
CA MET A 35 -2.37 -8.16 -12.13
C MET A 35 -2.19 -9.67 -11.94
N ASP A 36 -2.92 -10.49 -12.71
CA ASP A 36 -2.79 -11.95 -12.73
C ASP A 36 -2.82 -12.63 -11.35
N GLY A 37 -3.75 -12.21 -10.48
CA GLY A 37 -3.93 -12.76 -9.13
C GLY A 37 -2.84 -12.35 -8.12
N HIS A 38 -1.93 -11.46 -8.52
CA HIS A 38 -0.87 -10.94 -7.67
C HIS A 38 -1.07 -9.45 -7.41
N ILE A 39 -0.55 -9.00 -6.27
CA ILE A 39 -0.37 -7.59 -5.93
C ILE A 39 1.11 -7.27 -6.06
N PHE A 40 1.38 -6.18 -6.74
CA PHE A 40 2.71 -5.61 -6.89
C PHE A 40 2.78 -4.34 -6.07
N VAL A 41 3.87 -4.19 -5.33
CA VAL A 41 4.16 -3.02 -4.49
C VAL A 41 5.52 -2.50 -4.90
N ALA A 42 5.59 -1.23 -5.27
CA ALA A 42 6.83 -0.52 -5.51
C ALA A 42 6.96 0.60 -4.46
N GLU A 43 8.12 0.69 -3.81
CA GLU A 43 8.43 1.75 -2.84
C GLU A 43 9.63 2.56 -3.35
N GLY A 44 9.52 3.87 -3.21
CA GLY A 44 10.52 4.85 -3.61
C GLY A 44 10.78 5.85 -2.51
N ASP A 45 11.94 6.50 -2.57
CA ASP A 45 12.39 7.44 -1.54
C ASP A 45 12.07 8.91 -1.91
N GLY A 46 11.09 9.13 -2.79
CA GLY A 46 10.44 10.43 -3.05
C GLY A 46 11.37 11.62 -3.33
N GLU A 47 12.60 11.38 -3.77
CA GLU A 47 13.52 12.45 -4.11
C GLU A 47 13.11 13.07 -5.45
N GLY A 48 12.85 14.39 -5.40
CA GLY A 48 12.32 15.16 -6.52
C GLY A 48 13.16 15.11 -7.79
N ASP A 49 12.48 15.35 -8.91
CA ASP A 49 13.01 15.55 -10.26
C ASP A 49 13.81 14.37 -10.89
N VAL A 50 13.65 13.15 -10.40
CA VAL A 50 14.21 11.95 -11.03
C VAL A 50 13.15 11.26 -11.89
N GLU A 51 13.55 10.74 -13.06
CA GLU A 51 12.70 9.98 -13.99
C GLU A 51 11.95 8.84 -13.25
N PRO A 52 10.70 8.51 -13.65
CA PRO A 52 9.83 7.54 -12.95
C PRO A 52 10.44 6.14 -12.79
N ASP A 53 11.43 5.78 -13.60
CA ASP A 53 12.12 4.49 -13.58
C ASP A 53 13.24 4.42 -12.52
N GLN A 54 13.63 5.54 -11.93
CA GLN A 54 14.64 5.63 -10.86
C GLN A 54 14.04 5.92 -9.48
N THR A 55 12.76 6.27 -9.40
CA THR A 55 12.09 6.64 -8.15
C THR A 55 11.85 5.44 -7.24
N TYR A 56 11.51 4.27 -7.80
CA TYR A 56 11.17 3.07 -7.01
C TYR A 56 12.35 2.10 -6.89
N THR A 57 12.88 1.98 -5.67
CA THR A 57 14.08 1.18 -5.38
C THR A 57 13.76 -0.20 -4.82
N ARG A 58 12.53 -0.43 -4.33
CA ARG A 58 12.09 -1.71 -3.76
C ARG A 58 10.84 -2.21 -4.47
N TRP A 59 10.83 -3.50 -4.81
CA TRP A 59 9.76 -4.14 -5.56
C TRP A 59 9.36 -5.46 -4.91
N PHE A 60 8.06 -5.61 -4.67
CA PHE A 60 7.48 -6.83 -4.13
C PHE A 60 6.40 -7.36 -5.08
N LYS A 61 6.35 -8.68 -5.20
CA LYS A 61 5.26 -9.42 -5.83
C LYS A 61 4.72 -10.41 -4.81
N VAL A 62 3.45 -10.28 -4.46
CA VAL A 62 2.79 -11.14 -3.48
C VAL A 62 1.48 -11.68 -4.06
N SER A 63 1.05 -12.86 -3.61
CA SER A 63 -0.30 -13.31 -3.94
C SER A 63 -1.32 -12.37 -3.33
N ARG A 64 -2.47 -12.20 -3.99
CA ARG A 64 -3.57 -11.40 -3.45
C ARG A 64 -4.00 -11.85 -2.06
N GLU A 65 -4.08 -13.16 -1.85
CA GLU A 65 -4.43 -13.76 -0.57
C GLU A 65 -3.47 -13.35 0.56
N LEU A 66 -2.16 -13.36 0.29
CA LEU A 66 -1.16 -12.97 1.29
C LEU A 66 -1.23 -11.48 1.60
N TYR A 67 -1.48 -10.65 0.59
CA TYR A 67 -1.66 -9.21 0.74
C TYR A 67 -2.87 -8.89 1.64
N GLU A 68 -4.03 -9.47 1.34
CA GLU A 68 -5.27 -9.28 2.11
C GLU A 68 -5.14 -9.83 3.54
N ALA A 69 -4.45 -10.97 3.72
CA ALA A 69 -4.19 -11.54 5.05
C ALA A 69 -3.26 -10.64 5.89
N GLY A 70 -2.23 -10.05 5.29
CA GLY A 70 -1.34 -9.10 5.95
C GLY A 70 -2.09 -7.88 6.47
N TRP A 71 -2.93 -7.27 5.62
CA TRP A 71 -3.78 -6.15 6.02
C TRP A 71 -4.79 -6.51 7.10
N THR A 72 -5.43 -7.66 6.99
CA THR A 72 -6.37 -8.16 8.02
C THR A 72 -5.67 -8.25 9.38
N SER A 73 -4.47 -8.85 9.42
CA SER A 73 -3.67 -8.93 10.65
C SER A 73 -3.29 -7.55 11.19
N ALA A 74 -2.90 -6.60 10.33
CA ALA A 74 -2.53 -5.25 10.75
C ALA A 74 -3.73 -4.48 11.33
N LEU A 75 -4.89 -4.56 10.68
CA LEU A 75 -6.13 -3.91 11.14
C LEU A 75 -6.61 -4.49 12.47
N ASP A 76 -6.53 -5.80 12.66
CA ASP A 76 -6.91 -6.45 13.92
C ASP A 76 -5.98 -6.04 15.07
N ARG A 77 -4.67 -5.97 14.83
CA ARG A 77 -3.71 -5.44 15.82
C ARG A 77 -4.03 -3.99 16.18
N LEU A 78 -4.27 -3.15 15.16
CA LEU A 78 -4.61 -1.75 15.38
C LEU A 78 -5.87 -1.59 16.22
N ARG A 79 -6.89 -2.42 15.97
CA ARG A 79 -8.15 -2.42 16.74
C ARG A 79 -7.94 -2.86 18.19
N ALA A 80 -7.05 -3.81 18.44
CA ALA A 80 -6.71 -4.28 19.77
C ALA A 80 -5.89 -3.25 20.60
N MET A 81 -5.19 -2.31 19.96
CA MET A 81 -4.45 -1.27 20.67
C MET A 81 -5.39 -0.27 21.37
N PRO A 82 -5.15 0.08 22.65
CA PRO A 82 -5.92 1.10 23.36
C PRO A 82 -5.90 2.44 22.63
N GLN A 83 -6.98 3.23 22.74
CA GLN A 83 -6.94 4.61 22.27
C GLN A 83 -6.18 5.44 23.29
N VAL A 84 -5.02 5.97 22.90
CA VAL A 84 -4.37 7.03 23.65
C VAL A 84 -5.26 8.27 23.46
N THR A 85 -5.84 8.73 24.58
CA THR A 85 -6.73 9.89 24.63
C THR A 85 -5.91 11.15 24.81
#